data_AF-A0A9D0P429-F1
#
_entry.id   AF-A0A9D0P429-F1
#
_cell.length_a   1.000
_cell.length_b   1.000
_cell.length_c   1.000
_cell.angle_alpha   90.00
_cell.angle_beta   90.00
_cell.angle_gamma   90.00
#
_symmetry.space_group_name_H-M   'P 1'
#
loop_
_entity.id
_entity.type
_entity.pdbx_description
1 polymer ?
#
loop_
_entity_poly.entity_id
_entity_poly.type
_entity_poly.pdbx_seq_one_letter_code
_entity_poly.pdbx_strand_id
1 'polypeptide(L)'
;MMARGLGLIALLFLVTTGFASDVSENGDERVSRSLEYFSDASPDIKSLQYAPVQVRPALVMVGYRAESGAGSPVAVKNHTFDDSCECSIPQITLFDADVSLRGDYDHDGYYTIFKVGFDADTDQEISRIYAEISLSLEGGPWNPVLTTKEIVLQHDAQSDEYVVETALDTGYPSGYYDLLIQFFESRNDVLLASYGPSDHRLFRALPLEDAQRDDTESVDYGYGVYGGGSLGGGVLLSLLGLARLRRFKGRRNHHSTHPACLFAPAQKQKYGATLVGLLLHRP
;
A
#
# COMPACT_ATOMS: atom_id res chain seq x y z
N MET A 1 -30.15 -70.26 43.81
CA MET A 1 -29.92 -68.88 44.30
C MET A 1 -28.44 -68.58 44.20
N MET A 2 -28.06 -67.29 44.13
CA MET A 2 -26.83 -66.77 43.49
C MET A 2 -26.92 -66.93 41.95
N ALA A 3 -26.66 -65.93 41.09
CA ALA A 3 -25.63 -64.87 41.03
C ALA A 3 -24.25 -65.41 40.58
N ARG A 4 -23.50 -64.78 39.67
CA ARG A 4 -23.63 -63.46 38.98
C ARG A 4 -22.73 -63.48 37.72
N GLY A 5 -22.91 -62.54 36.77
CA GLY A 5 -21.83 -62.18 35.81
C GLY A 5 -22.21 -62.04 34.34
N LEU A 6 -22.84 -60.93 33.95
CA LEU A 6 -22.65 -60.40 32.59
C LEU A 6 -21.43 -59.49 32.60
N GLY A 7 -20.48 -59.71 31.69
CA GLY A 7 -19.34 -58.82 31.49
C GLY A 7 -19.73 -57.63 30.64
N LEU A 8 -19.69 -56.42 31.20
CA LEU A 8 -19.92 -55.18 30.46
C LEU A 8 -18.61 -54.75 29.78
N ILE A 9 -18.45 -55.02 28.48
CA ILE A 9 -17.32 -54.51 27.70
C ILE A 9 -17.62 -53.05 27.36
N ALA A 10 -16.99 -52.12 28.10
CA ALA A 10 -17.04 -50.70 27.79
C ALA A 10 -16.15 -50.42 26.56
N LEU A 11 -16.77 -50.25 25.40
CA LEU A 11 -16.07 -49.86 24.17
C LEU A 11 -15.70 -48.38 24.24
N LEU A 12 -14.46 -48.09 24.66
CA LEU A 12 -13.93 -46.75 24.78
C LEU A 12 -13.71 -46.14 23.39
N PHE A 13 -14.69 -45.38 22.89
CA PHE A 13 -14.52 -44.56 21.69
C PHE A 13 -13.51 -43.45 21.98
N LEU A 14 -12.29 -43.62 21.46
CA LEU A 14 -11.25 -42.61 21.51
C LEU A 14 -11.60 -41.52 20.48
N VAL A 15 -12.35 -40.50 20.90
CA VAL A 15 -12.59 -39.31 20.08
C VAL A 15 -11.26 -38.56 19.96
N THR A 16 -10.54 -38.82 18.88
CA THR A 16 -9.38 -38.01 18.49
C THR A 16 -9.87 -36.66 18.03
N THR A 17 -9.99 -35.71 18.95
CA THR A 17 -10.09 -34.30 18.61
C THR A 17 -8.83 -33.93 17.84
N GLY A 18 -8.96 -33.83 16.51
CA GLY A 18 -7.91 -33.26 15.68
C GLY A 18 -7.73 -31.82 16.11
N PHE A 19 -6.68 -31.55 16.88
CA PHE A 19 -6.23 -30.18 17.09
C PHE A 19 -5.86 -29.64 15.71
N ALA A 20 -6.63 -28.68 15.22
CA ALA A 20 -6.15 -27.81 14.16
C ALA A 20 -4.82 -27.25 14.65
N SER A 21 -3.76 -27.41 13.84
CA SER A 21 -2.45 -26.89 14.18
C SER A 21 -2.53 -25.37 14.13
N ASP A 22 -2.64 -24.76 15.30
CA ASP A 22 -2.67 -23.32 15.48
C ASP A 22 -1.35 -22.74 14.94
N VAL A 23 -1.39 -22.14 13.74
CA VAL A 23 -0.20 -21.63 13.05
C VAL A 23 0.15 -20.29 13.67
N SER A 24 0.86 -20.36 14.81
CA SER A 24 1.39 -19.28 15.63
C SER A 24 1.43 -17.91 14.93
N GLU A 25 0.40 -17.09 15.14
CA GLU A 25 0.43 -15.68 14.81
C GLU A 25 1.60 -15.01 15.55
N ASN A 26 2.64 -14.66 14.80
CA ASN A 26 3.76 -13.84 15.29
C ASN A 26 4.41 -13.06 14.14
N GLY A 27 3.57 -12.61 13.20
CA GLY A 27 3.87 -11.54 12.25
C GLY A 27 2.99 -10.34 12.58
N ASP A 28 3.38 -9.16 12.10
CA ASP A 28 2.66 -7.91 12.40
C ASP A 28 1.25 -7.87 11.76
N GLU A 29 0.34 -7.12 12.39
CA GLU A 29 -1.01 -6.88 11.85
C GLU A 29 -0.94 -6.17 10.49
N ARG A 30 -1.84 -6.54 9.57
CA ARG A 30 -1.96 -5.87 8.27
C ARG A 30 -2.80 -4.61 8.40
N VAL A 31 -2.31 -3.50 7.86
CA VAL A 31 -3.02 -2.22 7.87
C VAL A 31 -3.23 -1.72 6.44
N SER A 32 -4.45 -1.29 6.15
CA SER A 32 -4.82 -0.74 4.85
C SER A 32 -5.92 0.31 4.96
N ARG A 33 -6.03 1.20 3.97
CA ARG A 33 -7.06 2.24 3.87
C ARG A 33 -7.78 2.12 2.54
N SER A 34 -9.12 2.11 2.53
CA SER A 34 -9.92 1.93 1.31
C SER A 34 -10.95 3.03 1.10
N LEU A 35 -11.04 3.52 -0.14
CA LEU A 35 -12.00 4.49 -0.62
C LEU A 35 -12.99 3.82 -1.58
N GLU A 36 -14.28 3.90 -1.26
CA GLU A 36 -15.39 3.29 -1.99
C GLU A 36 -16.34 4.36 -2.60
N TYR A 37 -16.73 4.17 -3.86
CA TYR A 37 -17.68 5.02 -4.61
C TYR A 37 -18.23 4.30 -5.86
N PHE A 38 -19.41 4.71 -6.34
CA PHE A 38 -19.89 4.36 -7.69
C PHE A 38 -19.18 5.24 -8.73
N SER A 39 -18.97 4.75 -9.95
CA SER A 39 -18.17 5.47 -10.96
C SER A 39 -18.80 6.79 -11.42
N ASP A 40 -20.13 6.88 -11.44
CA ASP A 40 -20.88 8.12 -11.71
C ASP A 40 -20.73 9.15 -10.58
N ALA A 41 -20.55 8.68 -9.34
CA ALA A 41 -20.41 9.45 -8.12
C ALA A 41 -18.94 9.81 -7.83
N SER A 42 -18.32 10.51 -8.80
CA SER A 42 -16.96 11.06 -8.71
C SER A 42 -16.65 11.63 -7.30
N PRO A 43 -15.53 11.24 -6.66
CA PRO A 43 -15.22 11.59 -5.28
C PRO A 43 -14.72 13.04 -5.11
N ASP A 44 -15.58 14.03 -5.39
CA ASP A 44 -15.34 15.49 -5.37
C ASP A 44 -14.62 16.05 -4.12
N ILE A 45 -14.60 15.30 -3.01
CA ILE A 45 -13.97 15.68 -1.73
C ILE A 45 -13.34 14.51 -0.94
N LYS A 46 -13.27 13.29 -1.49
CA LYS A 46 -12.69 12.13 -0.77
C LYS A 46 -11.29 11.80 -1.30
N SER A 47 -10.26 11.98 -0.46
CA SER A 47 -8.91 11.43 -0.72
C SER A 47 -8.69 10.16 0.10
N LEU A 48 -8.06 9.15 -0.52
CA LEU A 48 -7.64 7.89 0.10
C LEU A 48 -6.82 8.10 1.39
N GLN A 49 -6.08 9.21 1.50
CA GLN A 49 -5.31 9.54 2.70
C GLN A 49 -6.17 9.70 3.98
N TYR A 50 -7.46 10.01 3.80
CA TYR A 50 -8.47 10.20 4.87
C TYR A 50 -9.48 9.05 4.94
N ALA A 51 -9.29 7.98 4.17
CA ALA A 51 -10.11 6.78 4.28
C ALA A 51 -9.92 6.11 5.67
N PRO A 52 -10.93 5.38 6.18
CA PRO A 52 -10.83 4.70 7.46
C PRO A 52 -9.71 3.64 7.41
N VAL A 53 -8.91 3.60 8.48
CA VAL A 53 -7.89 2.58 8.69
C VAL A 53 -8.57 1.25 9.01
N GLN A 54 -8.25 0.23 8.24
CA GLN A 54 -8.62 -1.16 8.50
C GLN A 54 -7.40 -1.89 9.03
N VAL A 55 -7.60 -2.66 10.11
CA VAL A 55 -6.62 -3.58 10.65
C VAL A 55 -7.14 -5.00 10.43
N ARG A 56 -6.30 -5.88 9.90
CA ARG A 56 -6.59 -7.30 9.62
C ARG A 56 -5.48 -8.16 10.24
N PRO A 57 -5.73 -9.45 10.52
CA PRO A 57 -4.67 -10.38 10.94
C PRO A 57 -3.49 -10.42 9.97
N ALA A 58 -2.33 -10.83 10.49
CA ALA A 58 -1.08 -10.97 9.75
C ALA A 58 -1.24 -11.79 8.44
N LEU A 59 -0.38 -11.54 7.44
CA LEU A 59 -0.51 -12.19 6.14
C LEU A 59 -0.29 -13.71 6.26
N VAL A 60 -1.32 -14.49 5.97
CA VAL A 60 -1.25 -15.96 5.90
C VAL A 60 -0.63 -16.34 4.56
N MET A 61 0.69 -16.53 4.56
CA MET A 61 1.48 -16.86 3.36
C MET A 61 1.62 -18.38 3.12
N VAL A 62 1.52 -19.19 4.17
CA VAL A 62 1.80 -20.63 4.10
C VAL A 62 0.52 -21.43 3.82
N GLY A 63 0.51 -22.17 2.72
CA GLY A 63 -0.60 -23.05 2.32
C GLY A 63 -0.92 -22.88 0.84
N TYR A 64 -2.16 -23.17 0.48
CA TYR A 64 -2.73 -22.89 -0.84
C TYR A 64 -4.10 -22.26 -0.63
N ARG A 65 -4.48 -21.34 -1.53
CA ARG A 65 -5.87 -20.89 -1.64
C ARG A 65 -6.78 -22.00 -2.19
N ALA A 66 -8.08 -21.84 -2.00
CA ALA A 66 -9.06 -22.44 -2.90
C ALA A 66 -9.16 -21.56 -4.16
N GLU A 67 -9.11 -22.13 -5.35
CA GLU A 67 -9.32 -21.35 -6.58
C GLU A 67 -10.75 -20.80 -6.64
N SER A 68 -10.91 -19.64 -7.28
CA SER A 68 -12.23 -19.12 -7.64
C SER A 68 -12.84 -19.92 -8.78
N GLY A 69 -14.14 -19.72 -9.00
CA GLY A 69 -14.81 -20.26 -10.16
C GLY A 69 -16.21 -19.71 -10.28
N ALA A 70 -16.51 -19.10 -11.42
CA ALA A 70 -17.85 -18.72 -11.84
C ALA A 70 -18.85 -19.88 -11.59
N GLY A 71 -19.89 -19.62 -10.78
CA GLY A 71 -20.88 -20.64 -10.41
C GLY A 71 -20.42 -21.67 -9.37
N SER A 72 -19.33 -21.42 -8.62
CA SER A 72 -19.01 -22.20 -7.42
C SER A 72 -20.23 -22.24 -6.48
N PRO A 73 -20.58 -23.41 -5.91
CA PRO A 73 -21.87 -23.61 -5.29
C PRO A 73 -22.07 -22.66 -4.11
N VAL A 74 -23.22 -21.96 -4.14
CA VAL A 74 -23.70 -21.04 -3.11
C VAL A 74 -23.39 -21.58 -1.72
N ALA A 75 -22.53 -20.88 -0.97
CA ALA A 75 -22.11 -21.31 0.36
C ALA A 75 -23.20 -20.99 1.39
N VAL A 76 -24.32 -21.70 1.31
CA VAL A 76 -25.42 -21.62 2.28
C VAL A 76 -24.90 -22.09 3.64
N LYS A 77 -24.49 -21.14 4.48
CA LYS A 77 -24.41 -21.34 5.94
C LYS A 77 -25.75 -21.92 6.37
N ASN A 78 -25.75 -23.05 7.11
CA ASN A 78 -26.93 -23.88 7.40
C ASN A 78 -28.06 -23.15 8.16
N HIS A 79 -28.77 -22.25 7.48
CA HIS A 79 -30.07 -21.77 7.86
C HIS A 79 -31.09 -22.85 7.52
N THR A 80 -31.88 -23.24 8.51
CA THR A 80 -33.11 -23.97 8.28
C THR A 80 -34.08 -23.02 7.58
N PHE A 81 -34.19 -23.16 6.25
CA PHE A 81 -35.25 -22.51 5.50
C PHE A 81 -36.59 -22.97 6.07
N ASP A 82 -37.47 -22.00 6.35
CA ASP A 82 -38.89 -22.27 6.52
C ASP A 82 -39.48 -22.37 5.10
N ASP A 83 -40.12 -23.50 4.77
CA ASP A 83 -40.65 -23.83 3.43
C ASP A 83 -41.82 -22.91 2.97
N SER A 84 -42.00 -21.75 3.59
CA SER A 84 -43.07 -20.79 3.33
C SER A 84 -42.72 -19.73 2.28
N CYS A 85 -41.43 -19.55 1.93
CA CYS A 85 -40.96 -18.64 0.89
C CYS A 85 -39.84 -19.25 0.03
N GLU A 86 -40.17 -19.65 -1.21
CA GLU A 86 -39.17 -19.80 -2.28
C GLU A 86 -38.65 -18.41 -2.71
N CYS A 87 -37.77 -17.81 -1.91
CA CYS A 87 -36.93 -16.72 -2.40
C CYS A 87 -35.86 -17.32 -3.33
N SER A 88 -35.97 -17.04 -4.63
CA SER A 88 -34.89 -17.35 -5.58
C SER A 88 -33.61 -16.66 -5.12
N ILE A 89 -32.52 -17.42 -5.05
CA ILE A 89 -31.20 -16.87 -4.75
C ILE A 89 -30.74 -16.10 -6.00
N PRO A 90 -30.41 -14.80 -5.89
CA PRO A 90 -30.03 -14.00 -7.05
C PRO A 90 -28.73 -14.49 -7.66
N GLN A 91 -28.69 -14.58 -8.99
CA GLN A 91 -27.46 -14.86 -9.74
C GLN A 91 -26.75 -13.54 -10.01
N ILE A 92 -25.43 -13.49 -9.74
CA ILE A 92 -24.60 -12.30 -9.90
C ILE A 92 -23.50 -12.56 -10.93
N THR A 93 -23.49 -11.80 -12.02
CA THR A 93 -22.47 -11.89 -13.08
C THR A 93 -21.55 -10.68 -13.07
N LEU A 94 -20.24 -10.91 -13.03
CA LEU A 94 -19.26 -9.83 -13.25
C LEU A 94 -19.26 -9.51 -14.76
N PHE A 95 -19.76 -8.33 -15.13
CA PHE A 95 -19.91 -7.89 -16.52
C PHE A 95 -18.58 -7.37 -17.09
N ASP A 96 -17.94 -6.45 -16.38
CA ASP A 96 -16.59 -5.96 -16.67
C ASP A 96 -15.82 -5.68 -15.37
N ALA A 97 -14.49 -5.62 -15.45
CA ALA A 97 -13.64 -5.22 -14.33
C ALA A 97 -12.30 -4.64 -14.80
N ASP A 98 -11.93 -3.50 -14.22
CA ASP A 98 -10.63 -2.85 -14.43
C ASP A 98 -9.75 -2.97 -13.17
N VAL A 99 -8.43 -3.03 -13.37
CA VAL A 99 -7.45 -2.94 -12.28
C VAL A 99 -6.35 -1.98 -12.71
N SER A 100 -6.03 -1.01 -11.84
CA SER A 100 -4.93 -0.07 -12.05
C SER A 100 -4.11 0.09 -10.78
N LEU A 101 -2.78 0.12 -10.92
CA LEU A 101 -1.82 0.21 -9.82
C LEU A 101 -1.12 1.58 -9.81
N ARG A 102 -0.76 2.08 -8.62
CA ARG A 102 -0.02 3.35 -8.42
C ARG A 102 0.65 3.38 -7.04
N GLY A 103 1.51 4.37 -6.82
CA GLY A 103 2.35 4.42 -5.61
C GLY A 103 3.51 3.45 -5.79
N ASP A 104 4.51 3.93 -6.52
CA ASP A 104 5.75 3.28 -6.95
C ASP A 104 6.74 4.45 -6.95
N TYR A 105 7.10 4.84 -5.73
CA TYR A 105 7.94 5.98 -5.42
C TYR A 105 9.43 5.63 -5.53
N ASP A 106 9.82 4.40 -5.17
CA ASP A 106 11.20 3.92 -5.24
C ASP A 106 11.67 3.48 -6.65
N HIS A 107 10.72 3.13 -7.52
CA HIS A 107 10.93 2.72 -8.93
C HIS A 107 11.48 1.29 -9.15
N ASP A 108 11.28 0.38 -8.20
CA ASP A 108 11.54 -1.06 -8.40
C ASP A 108 10.43 -1.80 -9.18
N GLY A 109 9.19 -1.28 -9.17
CA GLY A 109 8.03 -1.77 -9.92
C GLY A 109 6.97 -2.54 -9.11
N TYR A 110 7.04 -2.57 -7.78
CA TYR A 110 5.89 -2.92 -6.92
C TYR A 110 5.04 -1.67 -6.61
N TYR A 111 3.75 -1.89 -6.26
CA TYR A 111 2.79 -0.80 -6.06
C TYR A 111 2.09 -0.85 -4.70
N THR A 112 2.10 0.27 -3.98
CA THR A 112 1.45 0.44 -2.66
C THR A 112 -0.05 0.67 -2.71
N ILE A 113 -0.60 1.02 -3.87
CA ILE A 113 -2.02 1.33 -4.04
C ILE A 113 -2.58 0.59 -5.26
N PHE A 114 -3.61 -0.22 -5.04
CA PHE A 114 -4.39 -0.86 -6.09
C PHE A 114 -5.81 -0.28 -6.15
N LYS A 115 -6.33 -0.10 -7.36
CA LYS A 115 -7.73 0.29 -7.61
C LYS A 115 -8.39 -0.76 -8.47
N VAL A 116 -9.59 -1.19 -8.06
CA VAL A 116 -10.46 -2.10 -8.81
C VAL A 116 -11.76 -1.37 -9.13
N GLY A 117 -12.13 -1.31 -10.39
CA GLY A 117 -13.51 -1.04 -10.83
C GLY A 117 -14.19 -2.36 -11.19
N PHE A 118 -15.46 -2.54 -10.87
CA PHE A 118 -16.26 -3.68 -11.30
C PHE A 118 -17.70 -3.30 -11.61
N ASP A 119 -18.21 -3.85 -12.71
CA ASP A 119 -19.61 -3.78 -13.16
C ASP A 119 -20.24 -5.16 -12.96
N ALA A 120 -21.42 -5.25 -12.35
CA ALA A 120 -21.94 -6.52 -11.81
C ALA A 120 -23.47 -6.65 -11.96
N ASP A 121 -23.92 -7.41 -12.96
CA ASP A 121 -25.33 -7.64 -13.21
C ASP A 121 -25.98 -8.57 -12.16
N THR A 122 -27.31 -8.53 -12.10
CA THR A 122 -28.14 -9.48 -11.36
C THR A 122 -29.32 -9.98 -12.20
N ASP A 123 -29.70 -11.25 -12.03
CA ASP A 123 -30.90 -11.84 -12.68
C ASP A 123 -32.24 -11.34 -12.11
N GLN A 124 -32.20 -10.47 -11.09
CA GLN A 124 -33.36 -9.82 -10.47
C GLN A 124 -33.48 -8.34 -10.89
N GLU A 125 -34.67 -7.78 -10.79
CA GLU A 125 -34.91 -6.33 -10.97
C GLU A 125 -34.07 -5.47 -10.00
N ILE A 126 -33.90 -5.93 -8.75
CA ILE A 126 -33.07 -5.28 -7.73
C ILE A 126 -32.42 -6.35 -6.84
N SER A 127 -31.11 -6.26 -6.63
CA SER A 127 -30.38 -7.06 -5.63
C SER A 127 -29.63 -6.17 -4.63
N ARG A 128 -29.35 -6.71 -3.43
CA ARG A 128 -28.54 -6.05 -2.39
C ARG A 128 -27.40 -6.95 -1.99
N ILE A 129 -26.19 -6.50 -2.30
CA ILE A 129 -24.97 -7.27 -2.07
C ILE A 129 -23.90 -6.45 -1.35
N TYR A 130 -22.88 -7.12 -0.85
CA TYR A 130 -21.58 -6.51 -0.60
C TYR A 130 -20.49 -7.38 -1.24
N ALA A 131 -19.33 -6.79 -1.50
CA ALA A 131 -18.15 -7.49 -1.97
C ALA A 131 -17.14 -7.69 -0.82
N GLU A 132 -16.53 -8.86 -0.72
CA GLU A 132 -15.24 -9.00 -0.04
C GLU A 132 -14.12 -9.06 -1.09
N ILE A 133 -13.09 -8.26 -0.88
CA ILE A 133 -11.88 -8.23 -1.71
C ILE A 133 -10.72 -8.82 -0.90
N SER A 134 -10.19 -9.93 -1.40
CA SER A 134 -9.06 -10.67 -0.83
C SER A 134 -7.86 -10.67 -1.77
N LEU A 135 -6.66 -10.76 -1.20
CA LEU A 135 -5.40 -10.94 -1.93
C LEU A 135 -4.76 -12.30 -1.60
N SER A 136 -3.99 -12.86 -2.53
CA SER A 136 -3.26 -14.14 -2.39
C SER A 136 -1.82 -13.93 -2.87
N LEU A 137 -0.87 -13.83 -1.94
CA LEU A 137 0.55 -13.70 -2.25
C LEU A 137 1.10 -15.02 -2.83
N GLU A 138 1.68 -14.98 -4.02
CA GLU A 138 2.37 -16.10 -4.69
C GLU A 138 1.56 -17.41 -4.78
N GLY A 139 0.22 -17.35 -4.75
CA GLY A 139 -0.66 -18.53 -4.74
C GLY A 139 -0.93 -19.13 -3.37
N GLY A 140 -0.44 -18.51 -2.29
CA GLY A 140 -0.80 -18.81 -0.91
C GLY A 140 -2.27 -18.51 -0.59
N PRO A 141 -2.71 -18.72 0.67
CA PRO A 141 -4.11 -18.53 1.08
C PRO A 141 -4.72 -17.16 0.75
N TRP A 142 -6.05 -17.11 0.65
CA TRP A 142 -6.79 -15.85 0.53
C TRP A 142 -6.76 -15.07 1.83
N ASN A 143 -6.38 -13.79 1.74
CA ASN A 143 -6.27 -12.86 2.84
C ASN A 143 -7.21 -11.67 2.59
N PRO A 144 -8.38 -11.58 3.27
CA PRO A 144 -9.29 -10.44 3.16
C PRO A 144 -8.60 -9.11 3.47
N VAL A 145 -8.91 -8.09 2.67
CA VAL A 145 -8.41 -6.72 2.80
C VAL A 145 -9.58 -5.79 3.11
N LEU A 146 -10.55 -5.70 2.20
CA LEU A 146 -11.77 -4.88 2.33
C LEU A 146 -13.01 -5.78 2.29
N THR A 147 -14.02 -5.39 3.07
CA THR A 147 -15.41 -5.85 2.93
C THR A 147 -16.24 -4.57 2.71
N THR A 148 -16.92 -4.45 1.57
CA THR A 148 -17.55 -3.18 1.16
C THR A 148 -18.82 -2.86 1.93
N LYS A 149 -19.33 -1.64 1.75
CA LYS A 149 -20.72 -1.29 2.05
C LYS A 149 -21.71 -2.08 1.18
N GLU A 150 -23.00 -2.01 1.53
CA GLU A 150 -24.10 -2.48 0.67
C GLU A 150 -24.10 -1.71 -0.67
N ILE A 151 -24.13 -2.48 -1.75
CA ILE A 151 -24.31 -2.08 -3.14
C ILE A 151 -25.73 -2.51 -3.54
N VAL A 152 -26.45 -1.65 -4.25
CA VAL A 152 -27.80 -1.94 -4.77
C VAL A 152 -27.71 -2.08 -6.28
N LEU A 153 -27.77 -3.31 -6.77
CA LEU A 153 -27.73 -3.62 -8.20
C LEU A 153 -29.12 -3.49 -8.83
N GLN A 154 -29.18 -3.08 -10.10
CA GLN A 154 -30.41 -2.85 -10.86
C GLN A 154 -30.37 -3.55 -12.23
N HIS A 155 -30.59 -4.87 -12.22
CA HIS A 155 -30.50 -5.75 -13.39
C HIS A 155 -29.14 -5.67 -14.12
N ASP A 156 -29.07 -5.00 -15.29
CA ASP A 156 -27.91 -4.85 -16.18
C ASP A 156 -27.48 -3.36 -16.34
N ALA A 157 -27.74 -2.53 -15.33
CA ALA A 157 -27.69 -1.08 -15.44
C ALA A 157 -26.41 -0.42 -14.88
N GLN A 158 -25.33 -0.43 -15.68
CA GLN A 158 -24.02 0.26 -15.62
C GLN A 158 -23.78 1.43 -14.64
N SER A 159 -24.83 2.16 -14.25
CA SER A 159 -24.85 3.08 -13.11
C SER A 159 -24.50 2.45 -11.75
N ASP A 160 -24.48 1.12 -11.62
CA ASP A 160 -24.01 0.42 -10.42
C ASP A 160 -22.54 -0.04 -10.46
N GLU A 161 -21.78 0.34 -11.50
CA GLU A 161 -20.31 0.19 -11.56
C GLU A 161 -19.65 0.76 -10.30
N TYR A 162 -18.96 -0.11 -9.55
CA TYR A 162 -18.41 0.20 -8.24
C TYR A 162 -16.88 0.23 -8.25
N VAL A 163 -16.31 1.24 -7.61
CA VAL A 163 -14.87 1.46 -7.54
C VAL A 163 -14.38 1.39 -6.10
N VAL A 164 -13.36 0.55 -5.90
CA VAL A 164 -12.57 0.45 -4.67
C VAL A 164 -11.14 0.84 -4.98
N GLU A 165 -10.63 1.88 -4.33
CA GLU A 165 -9.20 2.18 -4.25
C GLU A 165 -8.67 1.81 -2.86
N THR A 166 -7.56 1.09 -2.76
CA THR A 166 -6.98 0.65 -1.48
C THR A 166 -5.47 0.88 -1.41
N ALA A 167 -5.03 1.58 -0.37
CA ALA A 167 -3.62 1.68 0.03
C ALA A 167 -3.25 0.58 1.02
N LEU A 168 -2.06 0.02 0.85
CA LEU A 168 -1.42 -0.95 1.72
C LEU A 168 -0.43 -0.21 2.63
N ASP A 169 -0.75 -0.07 3.92
CA ASP A 169 -0.01 0.79 4.84
C ASP A 169 1.12 0.05 5.57
N THR A 170 0.90 -1.20 6.00
CA THR A 170 1.94 -2.12 6.51
C THR A 170 1.44 -3.57 6.51
N GLY A 171 2.37 -4.53 6.48
CA GLY A 171 2.09 -5.98 6.57
C GLY A 171 1.87 -6.69 5.22
N TYR A 172 2.24 -6.05 4.12
CA TYR A 172 2.13 -6.60 2.76
C TYR A 172 3.54 -6.64 2.14
N PRO A 173 4.31 -7.74 2.32
CA PRO A 173 5.62 -7.87 1.69
C PRO A 173 5.53 -7.80 0.17
N SER A 174 6.56 -7.24 -0.46
CA SER A 174 6.72 -7.09 -1.89
C SER A 174 6.62 -8.43 -2.61
N GLY A 175 5.71 -8.54 -3.56
CA GLY A 175 5.49 -9.77 -4.30
C GLY A 175 4.30 -9.73 -5.25
N TYR A 176 4.04 -10.86 -5.89
CA TYR A 176 2.96 -11.01 -6.85
C TYR A 176 1.70 -11.50 -6.15
N TYR A 177 0.69 -10.63 -6.07
CA TYR A 177 -0.61 -10.94 -5.48
C TYR A 177 -1.63 -11.24 -6.57
N ASP A 178 -2.35 -12.35 -6.43
CA ASP A 178 -3.62 -12.55 -7.12
C ASP A 178 -4.75 -11.91 -6.31
N LEU A 179 -5.83 -11.53 -6.97
CA LEU A 179 -6.99 -10.84 -6.40
C LEU A 179 -8.25 -11.70 -6.49
N LEU A 180 -9.12 -11.58 -5.49
CA LEU A 180 -10.42 -12.25 -5.44
C LEU A 180 -11.50 -11.23 -5.07
N ILE A 181 -12.60 -11.22 -5.83
CA ILE A 181 -13.86 -10.57 -5.48
C ILE A 181 -14.88 -11.66 -5.14
N GLN A 182 -15.57 -11.53 -4.01
CA GLN A 182 -16.67 -12.41 -3.61
C GLN A 182 -17.91 -11.59 -3.29
N PHE A 183 -19.03 -11.87 -3.96
CA PHE A 183 -20.29 -11.16 -3.76
C PHE A 183 -21.21 -11.95 -2.83
N PHE A 184 -21.72 -11.29 -1.79
CA PHE A 184 -22.61 -11.87 -0.77
C PHE A 184 -23.94 -11.13 -0.69
N GLU A 185 -25.05 -11.81 -0.42
CA GLU A 185 -26.33 -11.14 -0.11
C GLU A 185 -26.25 -10.43 1.26
N SER A 186 -26.53 -9.12 1.28
CA SER A 186 -26.40 -8.24 2.46
C SER A 186 -27.31 -8.57 3.66
N ARG A 187 -28.18 -9.56 3.53
CA ARG A 187 -29.19 -9.92 4.55
C ARG A 187 -28.84 -11.15 5.39
N ASN A 188 -27.99 -12.02 4.86
CA ASN A 188 -27.78 -13.38 5.38
C ASN A 188 -26.34 -13.91 5.16
N ASP A 189 -25.46 -13.11 4.56
CA ASP A 189 -24.08 -13.46 4.23
C ASP A 189 -23.93 -14.74 3.39
N VAL A 190 -24.88 -14.99 2.50
CA VAL A 190 -24.85 -16.08 1.51
C VAL A 190 -23.97 -15.66 0.34
N LEU A 191 -22.94 -16.45 0.05
CA LEU A 191 -22.05 -16.25 -1.11
C LEU A 191 -22.83 -16.52 -2.41
N LEU A 192 -22.97 -15.50 -3.25
CA LEU A 192 -23.70 -15.54 -4.52
C LEU A 192 -22.78 -15.87 -5.70
N ALA A 193 -21.59 -15.24 -5.75
CA ALA A 193 -20.61 -15.45 -6.81
C ALA A 193 -19.18 -15.11 -6.35
N SER A 194 -18.18 -15.61 -7.09
CA SER A 194 -16.76 -15.44 -6.78
C SER A 194 -15.92 -15.41 -8.05
N TYR A 195 -15.11 -14.35 -8.20
CA TYR A 195 -14.31 -14.07 -9.39
C TYR A 195 -12.86 -13.77 -8.99
N GLY A 196 -11.89 -14.39 -9.66
CA GLY A 196 -10.48 -14.26 -9.32
C GLY A 196 -9.54 -14.63 -10.48
N PRO A 197 -8.31 -15.10 -10.20
CA PRO A 197 -7.25 -15.23 -11.20
C PRO A 197 -7.52 -16.30 -12.27
N SER A 198 -8.44 -17.24 -12.04
CA SER A 198 -8.94 -18.20 -13.03
C SER A 198 -9.95 -17.57 -14.00
N ASP A 199 -10.76 -16.63 -13.50
CA ASP A 199 -11.91 -16.06 -14.21
C ASP A 199 -11.51 -14.82 -15.02
N HIS A 200 -10.66 -13.93 -14.47
CA HIS A 200 -10.18 -12.74 -15.18
C HIS A 200 -8.67 -12.51 -15.07
N ARG A 201 -8.04 -12.17 -16.22
CA ARG A 201 -6.57 -12.00 -16.33
C ARG A 201 -6.00 -10.83 -15.53
N LEU A 202 -6.82 -9.82 -15.22
CA LEU A 202 -6.39 -8.65 -14.43
C LEU A 202 -6.33 -8.95 -12.93
N PHE A 203 -6.90 -10.06 -12.48
CA PHE A 203 -6.89 -10.47 -11.08
C PHE A 203 -5.70 -11.38 -10.73
N ARG A 204 -4.62 -11.34 -11.53
CA ARG A 204 -3.46 -12.24 -11.39
C ARG A 204 -2.13 -11.49 -11.43
N ALA A 205 -1.23 -11.85 -10.53
CA ALA A 205 0.16 -11.40 -10.45
C ALA A 205 0.32 -9.87 -10.47
N LEU A 206 -0.49 -9.18 -9.66
CA LEU A 206 -0.32 -7.76 -9.35
C LEU A 206 0.97 -7.59 -8.51
N PRO A 207 2.00 -6.87 -8.97
CA PRO A 207 3.14 -6.54 -8.14
C PRO A 207 2.70 -5.49 -7.10
N LEU A 208 2.50 -5.91 -5.85
CA LEU A 208 2.07 -5.02 -4.76
C LEU A 208 3.02 -5.12 -3.57
N GLU A 209 3.03 -4.08 -2.74
CA GLU A 209 3.70 -4.06 -1.44
C GLU A 209 3.07 -3.06 -0.46
N ASP A 210 3.59 -2.97 0.77
CA ASP A 210 3.21 -1.96 1.75
C ASP A 210 4.09 -0.69 1.69
N ALA A 211 3.50 0.44 2.08
CA ALA A 211 4.13 1.76 2.10
C ALA A 211 5.19 1.95 3.20
N GLN A 212 5.76 0.87 3.74
CA GLN A 212 7.01 0.88 4.54
C GLN A 212 8.19 0.26 3.77
N ARG A 213 7.98 -0.10 2.49
CA ARG A 213 8.97 -0.66 1.56
C ARG A 213 9.24 0.32 0.42
N ASP A 214 8.16 0.87 -0.14
CA ASP A 214 8.11 1.99 -1.11
C ASP A 214 8.51 3.36 -0.50
N ASP A 215 9.42 3.36 0.48
CA ASP A 215 10.13 4.57 0.86
C ASP A 215 11.40 4.62 0.03
N THR A 216 11.51 5.63 -0.84
CA THR A 216 12.81 6.04 -1.36
C THR A 216 13.69 6.38 -0.17
N GLU A 217 14.50 5.43 0.31
CA GLU A 217 15.43 5.67 1.41
C GLU A 217 16.27 6.89 0.99
N SER A 218 15.99 8.04 1.61
CA SER A 218 16.34 9.30 0.99
C SER A 218 17.84 9.37 1.00
N VAL A 219 18.48 9.12 -0.16
CA VAL A 219 19.93 9.08 -0.26
C VAL A 219 20.41 10.42 0.25
N ASP A 220 20.97 10.40 1.47
CA ASP A 220 21.59 11.56 2.06
C ASP A 220 22.81 11.82 1.18
N TYR A 221 22.57 12.65 0.16
CA TYR A 221 23.57 13.49 -0.45
C TYR A 221 24.09 14.36 0.67
N GLY A 222 25.05 13.77 1.39
CA GLY A 222 25.70 14.29 2.56
C GLY A 222 26.50 15.54 2.21
N TYR A 223 25.77 16.62 1.97
CA TYR A 223 25.90 17.87 2.71
C TYR A 223 25.80 17.57 4.21
N GLY A 224 26.74 16.75 4.70
CA GLY A 224 26.88 16.40 6.08
C GLY A 224 26.95 17.73 6.80
N VAL A 225 25.91 18.02 7.58
CA VAL A 225 25.79 19.28 8.28
C VAL A 225 26.85 19.22 9.37
N TYR A 226 28.06 19.65 9.00
CA TYR A 226 29.10 20.08 9.90
C TYR A 226 28.47 21.21 10.71
N GLY A 227 27.83 20.82 11.82
CA GLY A 227 27.24 21.72 12.78
C GLY A 227 28.35 22.66 13.21
N GLY A 228 28.32 23.88 12.67
CA GLY A 228 29.42 24.83 12.74
C GLY A 228 29.58 25.36 14.15
N GLY A 229 30.11 24.53 15.05
CA GLY A 229 30.24 24.80 16.47
C GLY A 229 30.98 26.12 16.66
N SER A 230 30.26 27.13 17.14
CA SER A 230 30.73 28.52 17.15
C SER A 230 31.76 28.77 18.26
N LEU A 231 32.95 28.19 18.09
CA LEU A 231 34.13 28.44 18.93
C LEU A 231 34.83 29.75 18.56
N GLY A 232 34.43 30.41 17.47
CA GLY A 232 35.07 31.62 16.95
C GLY A 232 34.95 32.86 17.86
N GLY A 233 33.82 33.04 18.55
CA GLY A 233 33.53 34.26 19.30
C GLY A 233 34.51 34.55 20.45
N GLY A 234 34.68 33.57 21.35
CA GLY A 234 35.57 33.73 22.51
C GLY A 234 37.05 33.84 22.13
N VAL A 235 37.51 33.03 21.17
CA VAL A 235 38.92 32.97 20.76
C VAL A 235 39.38 34.26 20.09
N LEU A 236 38.56 34.87 19.21
CA LEU A 236 38.88 36.15 18.58
C LEU A 236 39.02 37.29 19.60
N LEU A 237 38.13 37.35 20.60
CA LEU A 237 38.20 38.35 21.67
C LEU A 237 39.46 38.17 22.54
N SER A 238 39.82 36.93 22.88
CA SER A 238 41.06 36.63 23.63
C SER A 238 42.33 37.05 22.88
N LEU A 239 42.40 36.79 21.57
CA LEU A 239 43.54 37.18 20.75
C LEU A 239 43.66 38.71 20.59
N LEU A 240 42.53 39.43 20.46
CA LEU A 240 42.50 40.90 20.42
C LEU A 240 42.96 41.53 21.74
N GLY A 241 42.61 40.94 22.89
CA GLY A 241 43.11 41.36 24.20
C GLY A 241 44.63 41.23 24.32
N LEU A 242 45.17 40.06 23.98
CA LEU A 242 46.61 39.79 24.00
C LEU A 242 47.39 40.70 23.02
N ALA A 243 46.82 41.04 21.86
CA ALA A 243 47.42 41.96 20.91
C ALA A 243 47.57 43.39 21.46
N ARG A 244 46.58 43.90 22.22
CA ARG A 244 46.68 45.21 22.88
C ARG A 244 47.75 45.21 23.98
N LEU A 245 47.84 44.15 24.79
CA LEU A 245 48.86 44.00 25.83
C LEU A 245 50.29 43.99 25.26
N ARG A 246 50.52 43.32 24.13
CA ARG A 246 51.84 43.32 23.46
C ARG A 246 52.24 44.71 22.92
N ARG A 247 51.30 45.50 22.39
CA ARG A 247 51.59 46.85 21.86
C ARG A 247 52.09 47.85 22.91
N PHE A 248 51.79 47.66 24.20
CA PHE A 248 52.31 48.51 25.27
C PHE A 248 53.77 48.22 25.69
N LYS A 249 54.35 47.07 25.30
CA LYS A 249 55.68 46.63 25.76
C LYS A 249 56.77 46.65 24.67
N GLY A 250 56.40 46.92 23.41
CA GLY A 250 57.27 46.80 22.23
C GLY A 250 57.76 48.11 21.60
N ARG A 251 58.33 49.05 22.37
CA ARG A 251 58.90 50.31 21.82
C ARG A 251 60.35 50.54 22.24
N ARG A 252 61.28 49.76 21.67
CA ARG A 252 62.74 50.00 21.73
C ARG A 252 63.44 49.64 20.39
N ASN A 253 63.71 50.70 19.63
CA ASN A 253 64.90 51.01 18.81
C ASN A 253 65.39 50.13 17.62
N HIS A 254 65.72 50.89 16.56
CA HIS A 254 66.83 50.75 15.59
C HIS A 254 66.65 50.18 14.15
N HIS A 255 67.65 50.53 13.34
CA HIS A 255 67.75 50.56 11.86
C HIS A 255 67.85 49.15 11.21
N SER A 256 67.92 48.92 9.88
CA SER A 256 68.45 49.79 8.79
C SER A 256 68.07 49.36 7.35
N THR A 257 68.17 50.33 6.42
CA THR A 257 68.51 50.27 4.97
C THR A 257 67.71 49.46 3.89
N HIS A 258 67.56 50.15 2.74
CA HIS A 258 67.18 49.72 1.37
C HIS A 258 68.46 49.34 0.54
N PRO A 259 68.50 49.09 -0.82
CA PRO A 259 67.50 49.33 -1.89
C PRO A 259 67.41 48.34 -3.11
N ALA A 260 66.46 48.64 -4.03
CA ALA A 260 66.44 48.41 -5.51
C ALA A 260 66.38 46.96 -6.10
N CYS A 261 65.79 46.66 -7.28
CA CYS A 261 64.78 47.31 -8.17
C CYS A 261 64.00 46.19 -8.96
N LEU A 262 63.79 46.03 -10.30
CA LEU A 262 64.10 46.77 -11.55
C LEU A 262 63.34 46.22 -12.81
N PHE A 263 62.25 46.88 -13.28
CA PHE A 263 61.58 46.75 -14.63
C PHE A 263 60.94 45.37 -15.01
N ALA A 264 60.05 45.17 -16.00
CA ALA A 264 59.01 45.93 -16.76
C ALA A 264 58.31 44.94 -17.76
N PRO A 265 57.50 45.34 -18.78
CA PRO A 265 56.32 46.22 -18.86
C PRO A 265 55.00 45.46 -19.26
N ALA A 266 53.94 46.18 -19.65
CA ALA A 266 52.57 45.66 -19.87
C ALA A 266 52.12 45.51 -21.35
N GLN A 267 50.96 44.89 -21.57
CA GLN A 267 50.11 45.04 -22.78
C GLN A 267 48.60 45.08 -22.45
N LYS A 268 47.75 45.52 -23.40
CA LYS A 268 46.30 45.77 -23.24
C LYS A 268 45.44 45.21 -24.40
N GLN A 269 44.26 44.69 -24.07
CA GLN A 269 42.99 44.69 -24.85
C GLN A 269 41.90 44.12 -23.92
N LYS A 270 40.72 44.68 -23.62
CA LYS A 270 39.91 45.85 -24.06
C LYS A 270 38.94 45.66 -25.26
N TYR A 271 37.70 45.25 -24.91
CA TYR A 271 36.43 45.33 -25.66
C TYR A 271 36.31 44.47 -26.93
N GLY A 272 35.11 44.10 -27.41
CA GLY A 272 33.75 44.39 -26.88
C GLY A 272 32.62 43.69 -27.66
N ALA A 273 31.39 43.79 -27.15
CA ALA A 273 30.17 43.14 -27.65
C ALA A 273 29.71 43.59 -29.06
N THR A 274 28.79 42.83 -29.68
CA THR A 274 27.40 43.27 -29.99
C THR A 274 26.53 42.11 -30.53
N LEU A 275 25.22 42.21 -30.32
CA LEU A 275 24.14 41.24 -30.56
C LEU A 275 23.46 41.41 -31.95
N VAL A 276 23.34 40.33 -32.74
CA VAL A 276 22.39 40.16 -33.88
C VAL A 276 22.11 38.65 -34.04
N GLY A 277 20.92 38.12 -34.39
CA GLY A 277 19.61 38.79 -34.57
C GLY A 277 18.77 38.34 -35.78
N LEU A 278 18.40 37.06 -35.89
CA LEU A 278 17.37 36.49 -36.82
C LEU A 278 17.00 35.07 -36.30
N LEU A 279 15.76 34.54 -36.20
CA LEU A 279 14.44 34.71 -36.84
C LEU A 279 14.22 33.76 -38.06
N LEU A 280 12.98 33.25 -38.22
CA LEU A 280 12.50 32.11 -39.05
C LEU A 280 12.71 30.73 -38.37
N HIS A 281 11.74 29.86 -38.05
CA HIS A 281 10.29 29.66 -38.33
C HIS A 281 9.91 28.75 -39.52
N ARG A 282 9.22 27.62 -39.19
CA ARG A 282 8.47 26.68 -40.06
C ARG A 282 9.26 25.76 -41.02
N PRO A 283 8.62 24.70 -41.55
CA PRO A 283 7.28 24.16 -41.20
C PRO A 283 7.28 23.36 -39.89
#